data_AF-A0A8D9E6I4-F1
#
_entry.id   AF-A0A8D9E6I4-F1
#
_cell.length_a   1.000
_cell.length_b   1.000
_cell.length_c   1.000
_cell.angle_alpha   90.00
_cell.angle_beta   90.00
_cell.angle_gamma   90.00
#
_symmetry.space_group_name_H-M   'P 1'
#
loop_
_entity.id
_entity.type
_entity.pdbx_description
1 polymer ?
#
loop_
_entity_poly.entity_id
_entity_poly.type
_entity_poly.pdbx_seq_one_letter_code
_entity_poly.pdbx_strand_id
1 'polypeptide(L)'
;MEVNIEEAEMSPNPGRKSPKEASSPGTRAVSPSLTGIRRRISLNSEHRDTWGGKADFLLSVIGFAVDLANVWRFPYLCYKNGGGAFLVPYCIMLFVGGIPLFYMELALGQFHRKGAITCWGRIVPLFKGIGYAVVIIAFYVDFYYNVIIAWALRFFFASFTDLLPWTTCDNDWNTKNCRALTQSLRIINSTNTPLLNATTVII
;
A
#
# COMPACT_ATOMS: atom_id res chain seq x y z
N MET A 1 -9.09 9.03 24.44
CA MET A 1 -7.89 9.39 25.21
C MET A 1 -7.30 10.61 24.53
N GLU A 2 -7.77 11.77 25.00
CA GLU A 2 -7.38 13.08 24.52
C GLU A 2 -5.91 13.34 24.84
N VAL A 3 -5.15 13.83 23.88
CA VAL A 3 -3.82 14.40 24.12
C VAL A 3 -3.95 15.89 23.84
N ASN A 4 -4.18 16.65 24.90
CA ASN A 4 -4.08 18.10 24.93
C ASN A 4 -2.59 18.47 24.84
N ILE A 5 -2.22 19.21 23.80
CA ILE A 5 -0.97 19.98 23.75
C ILE A 5 -1.41 21.40 23.44
N GLU A 6 -1.61 22.16 24.51
CA GLU A 6 -1.73 23.61 24.48
C GLU A 6 -0.38 24.21 24.91
N GLU A 7 -0.10 25.40 24.40
CA GLU A 7 1.02 26.30 24.70
C GLU A 7 2.37 26.06 23.99
N ALA A 8 2.45 26.66 22.80
CA ALA A 8 3.58 27.52 22.47
C ALA A 8 3.02 28.88 22.01
N GLU A 9 2.95 29.83 22.94
CA GLU A 9 2.67 31.24 22.64
C GLU A 9 3.72 31.81 21.67
N MET A 10 3.26 32.46 20.61
CA MET A 10 3.99 33.55 19.96
C MET A 10 3.04 34.75 19.84
N SER A 11 3.30 35.74 20.68
CA SER A 11 2.59 37.02 20.80
C SER A 11 2.68 37.87 19.49
N PRO A 12 1.77 38.85 19.26
CA PRO A 12 1.42 39.35 17.93
C PRO A 12 2.04 40.71 17.56
N ASN A 13 1.68 41.18 16.35
CA ASN A 13 1.55 42.59 15.85
C ASN A 13 2.60 43.04 14.80
N PRO A 14 2.36 44.09 13.95
CA PRO A 14 1.13 44.77 13.54
C PRO A 14 0.89 44.79 12.01
N GLY A 15 -0.30 45.26 11.63
CA GLY A 15 -0.82 45.22 10.26
C GLY A 15 0.02 45.90 9.17
N ARG A 16 -0.14 45.35 7.96
CA ARG A 16 0.14 46.06 6.71
C ARG A 16 -1.14 46.10 5.88
N LYS A 17 -1.70 47.31 5.78
CA LYS A 17 -2.87 47.67 4.99
C LYS A 17 -2.72 47.20 3.54
N SER A 18 -3.77 46.60 2.99
CA SER A 18 -3.92 46.43 1.53
C SER A 18 -3.82 47.79 0.84
N PRO A 19 -2.96 47.96 -0.19
CA PRO A 19 -3.05 49.13 -1.04
C PRO A 19 -4.33 49.05 -1.88
N LYS A 20 -5.08 50.14 -1.83
CA LYS A 20 -6.30 50.40 -2.58
C LYS A 20 -6.04 50.30 -4.08
N GLU A 21 -7.02 49.71 -4.75
CA GLU A 21 -7.19 49.70 -6.19
C GLU A 21 -7.27 51.14 -6.72
N ALA A 22 -6.42 51.47 -7.69
CA ALA A 22 -6.48 52.71 -8.45
C ALA A 22 -6.62 52.34 -9.94
N SER A 23 -7.70 52.84 -10.53
CA SER A 23 -8.17 52.63 -11.90
C SER A 23 -7.33 53.39 -12.95
N SER A 24 -6.81 52.64 -13.95
CA SER A 24 -6.62 52.88 -15.41
C SER A 24 -6.10 54.25 -15.96
N PRO A 25 -5.67 54.37 -17.25
CA PRO A 25 -5.51 53.38 -18.34
C PRO A 25 -4.13 53.44 -19.07
N GLY A 26 -3.73 52.38 -19.79
CA GLY A 26 -2.56 52.48 -20.68
C GLY A 26 -2.13 51.17 -21.33
N THR A 27 -2.47 51.01 -22.61
CA THR A 27 -2.09 49.93 -23.51
C THR A 27 -0.57 49.71 -23.58
N ARG A 28 -0.06 48.62 -22.99
CA ARG A 28 1.11 47.86 -23.48
C ARG A 28 0.93 46.39 -23.10
N ALA A 29 1.00 45.50 -24.08
CA ALA A 29 1.11 44.05 -23.83
C ALA A 29 2.47 43.79 -23.14
N VAL A 30 2.46 43.74 -21.81
CA VAL A 30 3.62 43.30 -21.03
C VAL A 30 3.62 41.78 -21.07
N SER A 31 4.52 41.21 -21.87
CA SER A 31 4.87 39.79 -21.81
C SER A 31 5.21 39.43 -20.36
N PRO A 32 4.62 38.37 -19.77
CA PRO A 32 4.92 38.00 -18.39
C PRO A 32 6.41 37.66 -18.30
N SER A 33 7.15 38.40 -17.46
CA SER A 33 8.57 38.13 -17.26
C SER A 33 8.76 36.72 -16.70
N LEU A 34 9.77 35.99 -17.20
CA LEU A 34 10.13 34.65 -16.73
C LEU A 34 10.37 34.62 -15.21
N THR A 35 10.81 35.75 -14.65
CA THR A 35 10.97 35.99 -13.20
C THR A 35 9.64 36.01 -12.44
N GLY A 36 8.57 36.55 -13.03
CA GLY A 36 7.22 36.55 -12.46
C GLY A 36 6.57 35.16 -12.50
N ILE A 37 6.80 34.40 -13.58
CA ILE A 37 6.37 33.00 -13.69
C ILE A 37 7.11 32.13 -12.67
N ARG A 38 8.44 32.28 -12.55
CA ARG A 38 9.26 31.56 -11.57
C ARG A 38 8.85 31.84 -10.13
N ARG A 39 8.48 33.09 -9.81
CA ARG A 39 8.02 33.49 -8.47
C ARG A 39 6.62 32.94 -8.13
N ARG A 40 5.72 32.81 -9.11
CA ARG A 40 4.41 32.14 -8.93
C ARG A 40 4.56 30.63 -8.76
N ILE A 41 5.46 29.99 -9.52
CA ILE A 41 5.74 28.55 -9.38
C ILE A 41 6.34 28.23 -8.00
N SER A 42 7.25 29.08 -7.48
CA SER A 42 7.83 28.88 -6.15
C SER A 42 6.82 29.08 -5.00
N LEU A 43 5.88 30.02 -5.12
CA LEU A 43 4.86 30.25 -4.08
C LEU A 43 3.83 29.10 -3.99
N ASN A 44 3.48 28.47 -5.12
CA ASN A 44 2.65 27.26 -5.10
C ASN A 44 3.38 26.02 -4.59
N SER A 45 4.72 26.02 -4.53
CA SER A 45 5.52 24.85 -4.12
C SER A 45 5.72 24.71 -2.60
N GLU A 46 5.38 25.74 -1.81
CA GLU A 46 5.47 25.67 -0.34
C GLU A 46 4.23 25.08 0.32
N HIS A 47 3.10 25.00 -0.39
CA HIS A 47 1.88 24.41 0.15
C HIS A 47 1.86 22.91 -0.13
N ARG A 48 2.01 22.10 0.93
CA ARG A 48 1.87 20.65 0.84
C ARG A 48 0.39 20.28 0.74
N ASP A 49 0.04 19.47 -0.25
CA ASP A 49 -1.30 18.92 -0.37
C ASP A 49 -1.69 18.15 0.90
N THR A 50 -2.91 18.39 1.35
CA THR A 50 -3.51 17.73 2.52
C THR A 50 -4.61 16.78 2.07
N TRP A 51 -4.89 15.77 2.89
CA TRP A 51 -5.96 14.83 2.62
C TRP A 51 -7.32 15.52 2.66
N GLY A 52 -8.23 15.14 1.75
CA GLY A 52 -9.60 15.67 1.70
C GLY A 52 -10.39 15.37 2.98
N GLY A 53 -10.10 14.23 3.63
CA GLY A 53 -10.59 13.91 4.96
C GLY A 53 -9.76 12.87 5.71
N LYS A 54 -10.06 12.69 7.00
CA LYS A 54 -9.43 11.67 7.86
C LYS A 54 -9.77 10.25 7.41
N ALA A 55 -10.96 10.06 6.84
CA ALA A 55 -11.40 8.77 6.30
C ALA A 55 -10.54 8.33 5.11
N ASP A 56 -10.21 9.24 4.19
CA ASP A 56 -9.37 8.96 3.02
C ASP A 56 -7.97 8.51 3.42
N PHE A 57 -7.39 9.18 4.43
CA PHE A 57 -6.12 8.77 5.02
C PHE A 57 -6.22 7.38 5.66
N LEU A 58 -7.25 7.13 6.48
CA LEU A 58 -7.43 5.85 7.15
C LEU A 58 -7.61 4.70 6.14
N LEU A 59 -8.44 4.91 5.12
CA LEU A 59 -8.68 3.91 4.06
C LEU A 59 -7.41 3.64 3.25
N SER A 60 -6.60 4.66 2.98
CA SER A 60 -5.31 4.49 2.30
C SER A 60 -4.34 3.64 3.12
N VAL A 61 -4.28 3.88 4.44
CA VAL A 61 -3.42 3.11 5.35
C VAL A 61 -3.90 1.67 5.51
N ILE A 62 -5.21 1.45 5.63
CA ILE A 62 -5.79 0.10 5.70
C ILE A 62 -5.56 -0.66 4.38
N GLY A 63 -5.75 0.01 3.23
CA GLY A 63 -5.49 -0.58 1.92
C GLY A 63 -4.02 -0.94 1.70
N PHE A 64 -3.08 -0.19 2.29
CA PHE A 64 -1.66 -0.55 2.31
C PHE A 64 -1.36 -1.73 3.26
N ALA A 65 -2.05 -1.82 4.41
CA ALA A 65 -1.81 -2.85 5.42
C ALA A 65 -2.44 -4.21 5.07
N VAL A 66 -3.54 -4.21 4.33
CA VAL A 66 -4.25 -5.43 3.91
C VAL A 66 -3.79 -5.84 2.52
N ASP A 67 -3.05 -6.94 2.44
CA ASP A 67 -2.50 -7.45 1.18
C ASP A 67 -2.86 -8.93 0.93
N LEU A 68 -2.42 -9.46 -0.21
CA LEU A 68 -2.61 -10.87 -0.55
C LEU A 68 -1.92 -11.79 0.47
N ALA A 69 -0.79 -11.36 1.06
CA ALA A 69 -0.06 -12.13 2.08
C ALA A 69 -0.94 -12.50 3.27
N ASN A 70 -1.83 -11.60 3.69
CA ASN A 70 -2.79 -11.88 4.76
C ASN A 70 -3.77 -13.02 4.42
N VAL A 71 -4.13 -13.22 3.15
CA VAL A 71 -5.11 -14.23 2.73
C VAL A 71 -4.51 -15.63 2.66
N TRP A 72 -3.31 -15.78 2.09
CA TRP A 72 -2.70 -17.10 1.85
C TRP A 72 -1.58 -17.47 2.83
N ARG A 73 -0.75 -16.50 3.25
CA ARG A 73 0.46 -16.80 4.02
C ARG A 73 0.15 -16.92 5.50
N PHE A 74 -0.74 -16.07 6.02
CA PHE A 74 -1.16 -16.16 7.42
C PHE A 74 -1.83 -17.51 7.74
N PRO A 75 -2.83 -18.00 6.98
CA PRO A 75 -3.42 -19.32 7.25
C PRO A 75 -2.42 -20.46 7.11
N TYR A 76 -1.55 -20.41 6.08
CA TYR A 76 -0.50 -21.40 5.89
C TYR A 76 0.45 -21.47 7.08
N LEU A 77 0.87 -20.32 7.60
CA LEU A 77 1.81 -20.25 8.72
C LEU A 77 1.15 -20.70 10.05
N CYS A 78 -0.12 -20.35 10.26
CA CYS A 78 -0.89 -20.86 11.39
C CYS A 78 -1.00 -22.39 11.33
N TYR A 79 -1.38 -22.94 10.17
CA TYR A 79 -1.53 -24.37 9.99
C TYR A 79 -0.22 -25.13 10.27
N LYS A 80 0.91 -24.64 9.74
CA LYS A 80 2.21 -25.28 9.92
C LYS A 80 2.73 -25.22 11.36
N ASN A 81 2.41 -24.17 12.11
CA ASN A 81 2.99 -23.90 13.44
C ASN A 81 2.03 -24.25 14.61
N GLY A 82 1.18 -25.26 14.45
CA GLY A 82 0.29 -25.73 15.53
C GLY A 82 -1.09 -25.06 15.56
N GLY A 83 -1.57 -24.58 14.41
CA GLY A 83 -2.92 -24.04 14.23
C GLY A 83 -3.16 -22.80 15.10
N GLY A 84 -4.20 -22.87 15.93
CA GLY A 84 -4.59 -21.77 16.81
C GLY A 84 -3.56 -21.42 17.89
N ALA A 85 -2.67 -22.33 18.27
CA ALA A 85 -1.63 -22.06 19.28
C ALA A 85 -0.62 -21.00 18.78
N PHE A 86 -0.41 -20.89 17.47
CA PHE A 86 0.46 -19.88 16.86
C PHE A 86 -0.04 -18.44 17.07
N LEU A 87 -1.33 -18.24 17.37
CA LEU A 87 -1.90 -16.92 17.61
C LEU A 87 -1.31 -16.24 18.86
N VAL A 88 -0.91 -17.00 19.87
CA VAL A 88 -0.34 -16.45 21.11
C VAL A 88 0.99 -15.73 20.84
N PRO A 89 2.03 -16.37 20.28
CA PRO A 89 3.27 -15.67 19.93
C PRO A 89 3.07 -14.61 18.84
N TYR A 90 2.14 -14.82 17.90
CA TYR A 90 1.80 -13.83 16.87
C TYR A 90 1.28 -12.53 17.49
N CYS A 91 0.30 -12.60 18.40
CA CYS A 91 -0.24 -11.42 19.08
C CYS A 91 0.82 -10.74 19.94
N ILE A 92 1.65 -11.48 20.67
CA ILE A 92 2.74 -10.88 21.48
C ILE A 92 3.70 -10.09 20.59
N MET A 93 4.17 -10.67 19.49
CA MET A 93 5.06 -9.97 18.54
C MET A 93 4.37 -8.80 17.84
N LEU A 94 3.05 -8.88 17.60
CA LEU A 94 2.27 -7.78 17.05
C LEU A 94 2.20 -6.59 18.03
N PHE A 95 1.91 -6.83 19.31
CA PHE A 95 1.82 -5.76 20.31
C PHE A 95 3.17 -5.18 20.68
N VAL A 96 4.23 -5.99 20.76
CA VAL A 96 5.56 -5.54 21.20
C VAL A 96 6.39 -4.96 20.03
N GLY A 97 6.27 -5.53 18.84
CA GLY A 97 7.05 -5.13 17.67
C GLY A 97 6.23 -4.41 16.61
N GLY A 98 5.16 -5.06 16.14
CA GLY A 98 4.37 -4.57 15.00
C GLY A 98 3.75 -3.19 15.22
N ILE A 99 2.94 -3.06 16.28
CA ILE A 99 2.21 -1.81 16.58
C ILE A 99 3.17 -0.66 16.91
N PRO A 100 4.21 -0.82 17.77
CA PRO A 100 5.13 0.28 18.08
C PRO A 100 5.92 0.76 16.87
N LEU A 101 6.42 -0.14 16.02
CA LEU A 101 7.15 0.24 14.81
C LEU A 101 6.25 0.96 13.80
N PHE A 102 5.03 0.45 13.60
CA PHE A 102 4.05 1.07 12.72
C PHE A 102 3.64 2.46 13.20
N TYR A 103 3.38 2.59 14.51
CA TYR A 103 3.05 3.87 15.12
C TYR A 103 4.20 4.89 15.01
N MET A 104 5.43 4.46 15.25
CA MET A 104 6.62 5.30 15.11
C MET A 104 6.76 5.84 13.68
N GLU A 105 6.60 4.99 12.66
CA GLU A 105 6.70 5.40 11.25
C GLU A 105 5.61 6.42 10.89
N LEU A 106 4.37 6.18 11.31
CA LEU A 106 3.26 7.11 11.08
C LEU A 106 3.48 8.44 11.80
N ALA A 107 3.92 8.42 13.06
CA ALA A 107 4.21 9.62 13.83
C ALA A 107 5.35 10.43 13.19
N LEU A 108 6.43 9.78 12.75
CA LEU A 108 7.55 10.42 12.06
C LEU A 108 7.11 11.07 10.75
N GLY A 109 6.28 10.37 9.96
CA GLY A 109 5.73 10.89 8.71
C GLY A 109 4.83 12.11 8.91
N GLN A 110 3.96 12.08 9.92
CA GLN A 110 3.06 13.20 10.26
C GLN A 110 3.81 14.40 10.85
N PHE A 111 4.80 14.17 11.72
CA PHE A 111 5.57 15.24 12.35
C PHE A 111 6.48 15.98 11.35
N HIS A 112 7.24 15.24 10.53
CA HIS A 112 8.19 15.86 9.59
C HIS A 112 7.55 16.36 8.31
N ARG A 113 6.36 15.84 7.94
CA ARG A 113 5.61 16.18 6.71
C ARG A 113 6.48 16.13 5.44
N LYS A 114 7.44 15.20 5.40
CA LYS A 114 8.44 15.05 4.33
C LYS A 114 8.50 13.59 3.87
N GLY A 115 8.95 13.36 2.63
CA GLY A 115 9.14 12.01 2.10
C GLY A 115 10.32 11.30 2.77
N ALA A 116 10.39 9.97 2.68
CA ALA A 116 11.37 9.14 3.41
C ALA A 116 12.82 9.66 3.33
N ILE A 117 13.33 9.95 2.12
CA ILE A 117 14.71 10.44 1.92
C ILE A 117 14.96 11.78 2.62
N THR A 118 14.01 12.71 2.52
CA THR A 118 14.15 14.06 3.10
C THR A 118 13.82 14.11 4.59
N CYS A 119 13.07 13.13 5.09
CA CYS A 119 12.80 12.90 6.51
C CYS A 119 14.10 12.48 7.23
N TRP A 120 14.74 11.40 6.77
CA TRP A 120 16.00 10.92 7.33
C TRP A 120 17.14 11.95 7.22
N GLY A 121 17.20 12.69 6.11
CA GLY A 121 18.18 13.77 5.93
C GLY A 121 18.03 14.94 6.92
N ARG A 122 16.85 15.13 7.54
CA ARG A 122 16.63 16.16 8.58
C ARG A 122 16.80 15.64 10.00
N ILE A 123 16.50 14.37 10.25
CA ILE A 123 16.63 13.76 11.57
C ILE A 123 18.10 13.42 11.85
N VAL A 124 18.69 12.55 11.04
CA VAL A 124 20.08 12.12 11.15
C VAL A 124 20.67 12.01 9.75
N PRO A 125 21.43 13.01 9.27
CA PRO A 125 21.92 13.05 7.89
C PRO A 125 22.83 11.87 7.53
N LEU A 126 23.51 11.26 8.53
CA LEU A 126 24.30 10.04 8.35
C LEU A 126 23.44 8.85 7.86
N PHE A 127 22.18 8.77 8.29
CA PHE A 127 21.24 7.71 7.94
C PHE A 127 20.34 8.04 6.75
N LYS A 128 20.68 9.09 5.98
CA LYS A 128 19.98 9.42 4.74
C LYS A 128 19.93 8.23 3.75
N GLY A 129 20.91 7.33 3.79
CA GLY A 129 20.94 6.09 3.01
C GLY A 129 19.73 5.18 3.22
N ILE A 130 19.14 5.17 4.42
CA ILE A 130 17.93 4.37 4.73
C ILE A 130 16.77 4.79 3.83
N GLY A 131 16.58 6.09 3.63
CA GLY A 131 15.52 6.60 2.76
C GLY A 131 15.68 6.15 1.30
N TYR A 132 16.91 6.08 0.79
CA TYR A 132 17.17 5.54 -0.56
C TYR A 132 16.92 4.04 -0.63
N ALA A 133 17.33 3.29 0.40
CA ALA A 133 17.09 1.85 0.47
C ALA A 133 15.60 1.52 0.45
N VAL A 134 14.77 2.24 1.22
CA VAL A 134 13.30 2.05 1.23
C VAL A 134 12.70 2.29 -0.16
N VAL A 135 13.12 3.34 -0.87
CA VAL A 135 12.62 3.64 -2.22
C VAL A 135 13.03 2.57 -3.23
N ILE A 136 14.26 2.07 -3.16
CA ILE A 136 14.74 0.99 -4.04
C ILE A 136 14.00 -0.33 -3.75
N ILE A 137 13.78 -0.66 -2.47
CA ILE A 137 13.01 -1.84 -2.08
C ILE A 137 11.59 -1.75 -2.61
N ALA A 138 10.91 -0.60 -2.44
CA ALA A 138 9.57 -0.39 -2.98
C ALA A 138 9.52 -0.61 -4.50
N PHE A 139 10.48 -0.06 -5.23
CA PHE A 139 10.58 -0.24 -6.68
C PHE A 139 10.73 -1.71 -7.11
N TYR A 140 11.54 -2.50 -6.39
CA TYR A 140 11.65 -3.93 -6.66
C TYR A 140 10.36 -4.70 -6.32
N VAL A 141 9.68 -4.31 -5.24
CA VAL A 141 8.41 -4.91 -4.82
C VAL A 141 7.33 -4.68 -5.89
N ASP A 142 7.25 -3.47 -6.43
CA ASP A 142 6.27 -3.11 -7.44
C ASP A 142 6.39 -3.97 -8.70
N PHE A 143 7.59 -4.32 -9.14
CA PHE A 143 7.77 -5.13 -10.36
C PHE A 143 7.10 -6.51 -10.27
N TYR A 144 7.28 -7.23 -9.17
CA TYR A 144 6.70 -8.57 -9.06
C TYR A 144 5.25 -8.53 -8.56
N TYR A 145 4.88 -7.58 -7.69
CA TYR A 145 3.49 -7.47 -7.21
C TYR A 145 2.53 -7.14 -8.35
N ASN A 146 2.91 -6.26 -9.28
CA ASN A 146 2.06 -5.93 -10.44
C ASN A 146 1.80 -7.15 -11.35
N VAL A 147 2.74 -8.08 -11.47
CA VAL A 147 2.53 -9.33 -12.23
C VAL A 147 1.47 -10.21 -11.57
N ILE A 148 1.47 -10.30 -10.24
CA ILE A 148 0.46 -11.05 -9.48
C ILE A 148 -0.93 -10.43 -9.70
N ILE A 149 -1.04 -9.11 -9.67
CA ILE A 149 -2.29 -8.39 -9.96
C ILE A 149 -2.74 -8.67 -11.40
N ALA A 150 -1.82 -8.65 -12.37
CA ALA A 150 -2.13 -8.96 -13.76
C ALA A 150 -2.66 -10.39 -13.94
N TRP A 151 -2.08 -11.37 -13.23
CA TRP A 151 -2.60 -12.74 -13.22
C TRP A 151 -3.99 -12.80 -12.58
N ALA A 152 -4.21 -12.15 -11.43
CA ALA A 152 -5.51 -12.09 -10.79
C ALA A 152 -6.58 -11.48 -11.73
N LEU A 153 -6.26 -10.39 -12.43
CA LEU A 153 -7.15 -9.79 -13.42
C LEU A 153 -7.40 -10.73 -14.62
N ARG A 154 -6.37 -11.44 -15.09
CA ARG A 154 -6.51 -12.43 -16.17
C ARG A 154 -7.47 -13.55 -15.78
N PHE A 155 -7.37 -14.08 -14.57
CA PHE A 155 -8.29 -15.10 -14.04
C PHE A 155 -9.68 -14.52 -13.75
N PHE A 156 -9.76 -13.28 -13.28
CA PHE A 156 -11.03 -12.57 -13.08
C PHE A 156 -11.82 -12.49 -14.39
N PHE A 157 -11.21 -12.00 -15.48
CA PHE A 157 -11.88 -11.96 -16.78
C PHE A 157 -12.12 -13.34 -17.39
N ALA A 158 -11.25 -14.33 -17.13
CA ALA A 158 -11.46 -15.71 -17.55
C ALA A 158 -12.69 -16.36 -16.88
N SER A 159 -13.09 -15.86 -15.71
CA SER A 159 -14.19 -16.40 -14.92
C SER A 159 -15.58 -16.03 -15.45
N PHE A 160 -15.68 -15.12 -16.42
CA PHE A 160 -16.94 -14.78 -17.09
C PHE A 160 -17.33 -15.81 -18.16
N THR A 161 -17.36 -17.07 -17.76
CA THR A 161 -17.76 -18.21 -18.59
C THR A 161 -18.60 -19.18 -17.76
N ASP A 162 -19.61 -19.82 -18.37
CA ASP A 162 -20.50 -20.75 -17.64
C ASP A 162 -19.75 -22.00 -17.14
N LEU A 163 -18.75 -22.45 -17.91
CA LEU A 163 -17.85 -23.54 -17.55
C LEU A 163 -16.44 -23.00 -17.39
N LEU A 164 -15.94 -23.00 -16.14
CA LEU A 164 -14.64 -22.47 -15.81
C LEU A 164 -13.52 -23.33 -16.45
N PRO A 165 -12.53 -22.72 -17.12
CA PRO A 165 -11.58 -23.45 -17.96
C PRO A 165 -10.62 -24.36 -17.18
N TRP A 166 -10.41 -24.12 -15.88
CA TRP A 166 -9.60 -24.98 -15.00
C TRP A 166 -10.37 -26.16 -14.38
N THR A 167 -11.64 -26.37 -14.74
CA THR A 167 -12.44 -27.51 -14.25
C THR A 167 -12.31 -28.75 -15.13
N THR A 168 -11.94 -28.58 -16.41
CA THR A 168 -11.87 -29.65 -17.41
C THR A 168 -10.45 -29.89 -17.91
N CYS A 169 -10.19 -31.13 -18.32
CA CYS A 169 -8.94 -31.52 -18.96
C CYS A 169 -8.97 -31.41 -20.49
N ASP A 170 -10.04 -30.86 -21.07
CA ASP A 170 -10.24 -30.75 -22.52
C ASP A 170 -9.89 -29.34 -23.03
N ASN A 171 -8.63 -28.96 -22.86
CA ASN A 171 -8.10 -27.66 -23.30
C ASN A 171 -6.77 -27.86 -24.01
N ASP A 172 -6.42 -26.96 -24.93
CA ASP A 172 -5.19 -27.06 -25.75
C ASP A 172 -3.89 -27.05 -24.92
N TRP A 173 -3.91 -26.44 -23.74
CA TRP A 173 -2.75 -26.37 -22.84
C TRP A 173 -2.58 -27.63 -21.97
N ASN A 174 -3.51 -28.59 -22.02
CA ASN A 174 -3.50 -29.75 -21.13
C ASN A 174 -2.56 -30.84 -21.64
N THR A 175 -1.88 -31.50 -20.70
CA THR A 175 -1.02 -32.65 -20.99
C THR A 175 -1.76 -33.96 -20.72
N LYS A 176 -1.21 -35.09 -21.20
CA LYS A 176 -1.75 -36.45 -20.97
C LYS A 176 -1.89 -36.84 -19.50
N ASN A 177 -1.26 -36.08 -18.58
CA ASN A 177 -1.31 -36.32 -17.14
C ASN A 177 -2.44 -35.56 -16.43
N CYS A 178 -3.24 -34.75 -17.15
CA CYS A 178 -4.35 -34.01 -16.55
C CYS A 178 -5.41 -34.97 -15.98
N ARG A 179 -5.86 -34.72 -14.74
CA ARG A 179 -6.95 -35.47 -14.11
C ARG A 179 -7.99 -34.51 -13.57
N ALA A 180 -9.22 -34.64 -14.05
CA ALA A 180 -10.34 -33.87 -13.54
C ALA A 180 -10.76 -34.37 -12.14
N LEU A 181 -11.24 -33.46 -11.29
CA LEU A 181 -11.69 -33.79 -9.92
C LEU A 181 -12.79 -34.87 -9.89
N THR A 182 -13.69 -34.86 -10.87
CA THR A 182 -14.73 -35.89 -11.01
C THR A 182 -14.14 -37.28 -11.24
N GLN A 183 -13.01 -37.38 -11.94
CA GLN A 183 -12.34 -38.65 -12.22
C GLN A 183 -11.55 -39.15 -11.01
N SER A 184 -10.92 -38.26 -10.23
CA SER A 184 -10.24 -38.65 -8.99
C SER A 184 -11.23 -39.17 -7.95
N LEU A 185 -12.40 -38.55 -7.80
CA LEU A 185 -13.46 -39.05 -6.91
C LEU A 185 -14.02 -40.42 -7.34
N ARG A 186 -14.14 -40.68 -8.65
CA ARG A 186 -14.56 -42.01 -9.17
C ARG A 186 -13.53 -43.10 -8.87
N ILE A 187 -12.24 -42.80 -8.95
CA ILE A 187 -11.17 -43.75 -8.60
C ILE A 187 -11.22 -44.06 -7.10
N ILE A 188 -11.40 -43.04 -6.24
CA ILE A 188 -11.51 -43.22 -4.78
C ILE A 188 -12.75 -44.03 -4.40
N ASN A 189 -13.89 -43.88 -5.07
CA ASN A 189 -15.05 -44.75 -4.85
C ASN A 189 -14.81 -46.21 -5.31
N SER A 190 -13.85 -46.44 -6.22
CA SER A 190 -13.52 -47.78 -6.73
C SER A 190 -12.43 -48.48 -5.92
N THR A 191 -11.66 -47.74 -5.11
CA THR A 191 -10.62 -48.28 -4.22
C THR A 191 -10.87 -47.73 -2.82
N ASN A 192 -11.29 -48.56 -1.85
CA ASN A 192 -11.57 -48.21 -0.45
C ASN A 192 -10.33 -47.65 0.33
N THR A 193 -9.63 -46.66 -0.22
CA THR A 193 -8.40 -46.08 0.32
C THR A 193 -8.71 -44.67 0.85
N PRO A 194 -8.45 -44.38 2.13
CA PRO A 194 -8.78 -43.10 2.74
C PRO A 194 -7.98 -41.93 2.16
N LEU A 195 -8.63 -40.76 2.21
CA LEU A 195 -8.29 -39.42 1.68
C LEU A 195 -6.93 -38.81 2.09
N LEU A 196 -5.97 -39.57 2.60
CA LEU A 196 -4.71 -39.04 3.15
C LEU A 196 -3.57 -38.94 2.11
N ASN A 197 -3.69 -39.59 0.95
CA ASN A 197 -2.63 -39.61 -0.08
C ASN A 197 -2.98 -38.89 -1.39
N ALA A 198 -4.14 -38.24 -1.48
CA ALA A 198 -4.43 -37.35 -2.58
C ALA A 198 -3.74 -36.02 -2.27
N THR A 199 -2.50 -35.85 -2.73
CA THR A 199 -1.87 -34.55 -2.86
C THR A 199 -2.79 -33.67 -3.70
N THR A 200 -3.70 -32.96 -3.02
CA THR A 200 -4.52 -31.93 -3.62
C THR A 200 -3.56 -30.81 -4.01
N VAL A 201 -3.15 -30.84 -5.28
CA VAL A 201 -2.60 -29.66 -5.93
C VAL A 201 -3.78 -28.70 -6.08
N ILE A 202 -4.00 -27.90 -5.03
CA ILE A 202 -4.54 -26.56 -5.24
C ILE A 202 -3.32 -25.72 -5.61
N ILE A 203 -3.20 -25.50 -6.92
CA ILE A 203 -2.75 -24.33 -7.68
C ILE A 203 -2.37 -24.87 -9.06
#